data_AF-A0A1J3CL50-F1
#
_entry.id   AF-A0A1J3CL50-F1
#
_cell.length_a   1.000
_cell.length_b   1.000
_cell.length_c   1.000
_cell.angle_alpha   90.00
_cell.angle_beta   90.00
_cell.angle_gamma   90.00
#
_symmetry.space_group_name_H-M   'P 1'
#
loop_
_entity.id
_entity.type
_entity.pdbx_description
1 polymer ?
#
loop_
_entity_poly.entity_id
_entity_poly.type
_entity_poly.pdbx_seq_one_letter_code
_entity_poly.pdbx_strand_id
1 'polypeptide(L)'
;WILGDEITNEEKEIAKKMVLVSLWCIQPCPSDRPPMNRVVEMIEGSLDALDFPPKPSMHISTGLTLESSSLPNGEEASKQNS
;
A
#
# COMPACT_ATOMS: atom_id res chain seq x y z
N TRP A 1 5.68 -30.85 21.35
CA TRP A 1 5.79 -29.74 20.40
C TRP A 1 7.15 -29.90 19.73
N ILE A 2 7.15 -30.50 18.55
CA ILE A 2 8.37 -30.96 17.87
C ILE A 2 9.13 -29.71 17.43
N LEU A 3 10.23 -29.40 18.11
CA LEU A 3 11.28 -28.53 17.61
C LEU A 3 12.24 -29.44 16.86
N GLY A 4 12.07 -29.47 15.55
CA GLY A 4 12.83 -30.27 14.62
C GLY A 4 12.38 -29.94 13.20
N ASP A 5 12.31 -28.65 12.90
CA ASP A 5 11.95 -28.16 11.57
C ASP A 5 13.21 -27.64 10.91
N GLU A 6 13.91 -28.55 10.24
CA GLU A 6 14.89 -28.13 9.25
C GLU A 6 14.10 -27.60 8.06
N ILE A 7 13.94 -26.28 7.98
CA ILE A 7 13.29 -25.63 6.85
C ILE A 7 14.06 -26.01 5.60
N THR A 8 13.43 -26.81 4.77
CA THR A 8 13.98 -27.25 3.51
C THR A 8 14.09 -26.08 2.54
N ASN A 9 14.98 -26.17 1.56
CA ASN A 9 15.10 -25.12 0.55
C ASN A 9 13.80 -24.92 -0.24
N GLU A 10 13.07 -26.01 -0.50
CA GLU A 10 11.75 -25.97 -1.15
C GLU A 10 10.71 -25.20 -0.33
N GLU A 11 10.61 -25.42 0.98
CA GLU A 11 9.71 -24.65 1.86
C GLU A 11 10.08 -23.17 1.89
N LYS A 12 11.38 -22.86 1.89
CA LYS A 12 11.87 -21.49 1.81
C LYS A 12 11.48 -20.80 0.51
N GLU A 13 11.58 -21.50 -0.62
CA GLU A 13 11.16 -20.97 -1.92
C GLU A 13 9.63 -20.79 -1.98
N ILE A 14 8.85 -21.74 -1.46
CA ILE A 14 7.40 -21.59 -1.35
C ILE A 14 7.04 -20.35 -0.49
N ALA A 15 7.68 -20.20 0.67
CA ALA A 15 7.44 -19.07 1.56
C ALA A 15 7.75 -17.73 0.89
N LYS A 16 8.89 -17.61 0.20
CA LYS A 16 9.25 -16.41 -0.57
C LYS A 16 8.20 -16.09 -1.65
N LYS A 17 7.72 -17.11 -2.37
CA LYS A 17 6.69 -16.94 -3.41
C LYS A 17 5.40 -16.40 -2.81
N MET A 18 4.95 -17.01 -1.71
CA MET A 18 3.75 -16.59 -1.00
C MET A 18 3.85 -15.14 -0.52
N VAL A 19 5.01 -14.74 0.02
CA VAL A 19 5.25 -13.35 0.42
C VAL A 19 5.16 -12.41 -0.79
N LEU A 20 5.80 -12.76 -1.90
CA LEU A 20 5.81 -11.91 -3.10
C LEU A 20 4.42 -11.74 -3.70
N VAL A 21 3.66 -12.82 -3.85
CA VAL A 21 2.26 -12.78 -4.28
C VAL A 21 1.40 -11.96 -3.33
N SER A 22 1.59 -12.13 -2.01
CA SER A 22 0.86 -11.37 -1.00
C SER A 22 1.13 -9.88 -1.12
N LEU A 23 2.39 -9.49 -1.33
CA LEU A 23 2.78 -8.08 -1.51
C LEU A 23 2.10 -7.46 -2.74
N TRP A 24 2.00 -8.19 -3.86
CA TRP A 24 1.23 -7.75 -5.03
C TRP A 24 -0.27 -7.55 -4.73
N CYS A 25 -0.87 -8.43 -3.93
CA CYS A 25 -2.31 -8.38 -3.64
C CYS A 25 -2.71 -7.27 -2.65
N ILE A 26 -1.81 -6.86 -1.75
CA ILE A 26 -2.11 -5.85 -0.71
C ILE A 26 -1.85 -4.41 -1.15
N GLN A 27 -1.51 -4.17 -2.43
CA GLN A 27 -1.17 -2.83 -2.92
C GLN A 27 -2.27 -1.80 -2.58
N PRO A 28 -1.91 -0.59 -2.12
CA PRO A 28 -2.89 0.43 -1.73
C PRO A 28 -3.77 0.89 -2.89
N CYS A 29 -3.19 1.00 -4.09
CA CYS A 29 -3.92 1.33 -5.31
C CYS A 29 -4.54 0.05 -5.90
N PRO A 30 -5.86 0.00 -6.14
CA PRO A 30 -6.51 -1.17 -6.75
C PRO A 30 -5.97 -1.50 -8.14
N SER A 31 -5.54 -0.48 -8.90
CA SER A 31 -5.02 -0.64 -10.26
C SER A 31 -3.66 -1.36 -10.31
N ASP A 32 -2.93 -1.38 -9.20
CA ASP A 32 -1.61 -2.04 -9.10
C ASP A 32 -1.75 -3.52 -8.70
N ARG A 33 -2.96 -3.96 -8.33
CA ARG A 33 -3.21 -5.35 -7.94
C ARG A 33 -3.36 -6.22 -9.19
N PRO A 34 -2.70 -7.38 -9.23
CA PRO A 34 -2.89 -8.31 -10.33
C PRO A 34 -4.32 -8.89 -10.33
N PRO A 35 -4.87 -9.22 -11.51
CA PRO A 35 -6.14 -9.94 -11.58
C PRO A 35 -5.99 -11.39 -11.05
N MET A 36 -7.10 -12.00 -10.64
CA MET A 36 -7.06 -13.31 -9.96
C MET A 36 -6.45 -14.43 -10.82
N ASN A 37 -6.67 -14.42 -12.14
CA ASN A 37 -6.03 -15.38 -13.05
C ASN A 37 -4.51 -15.27 -13.00
N ARG A 38 -3.97 -14.03 -12.95
CA ARG A 38 -2.54 -13.79 -12.83
C ARG A 38 -2.01 -14.23 -11.48
N VAL A 39 -2.76 -14.04 -10.39
CA VAL A 39 -2.41 -14.54 -9.06
C VAL A 39 -2.28 -16.06 -9.05
N VAL A 40 -3.20 -16.79 -9.70
CA VAL A 40 -3.12 -18.25 -9.84
C VAL A 40 -1.87 -18.65 -10.61
N GLU A 41 -1.62 -18.02 -11.76
CA GLU A 41 -0.39 -18.25 -12.54
C GLU A 41 0.89 -18.02 -11.72
N MET A 42 0.91 -17.00 -10.86
CA MET A 42 2.05 -16.70 -10.00
C MET A 42 2.25 -17.76 -8.91
N ILE A 43 1.17 -18.32 -8.35
CA ILE A 43 1.24 -19.37 -7.31
C ILE A 43 1.73 -20.69 -7.91
N GLU A 44 1.18 -21.06 -9.08
CA GLU A 44 1.50 -22.31 -9.77
C GLU A 44 2.84 -22.26 -10.53
N GLY A 45 3.28 -21.06 -10.94
CA GLY A 45 4.51 -20.84 -11.71
C GLY A 45 5.82 -20.81 -10.90
N SER A 46 6.95 -20.51 -11.55
CA SER A 46 8.27 -20.38 -10.91
C SER A 46 8.43 -19.04 -10.18
N LEU A 47 9.23 -19.01 -9.11
CA LEU A 47 9.66 -17.79 -8.45
C LEU A 47 10.41 -16.82 -9.38
N ASP A 48 11.21 -17.34 -10.31
CA ASP A 48 11.99 -16.52 -11.24
C ASP A 48 11.12 -15.76 -12.25
N ALA A 49 9.85 -16.17 -12.40
CA ALA A 49 8.88 -15.52 -13.25
C ALA A 49 8.11 -14.40 -12.53
N LEU A 50 8.32 -14.20 -11.22
CA LEU A 50 7.73 -13.10 -10.47
C LEU A 50 8.69 -11.92 -10.35
N ASP A 51 8.23 -10.77 -10.80
CA ASP A 51 8.86 -9.49 -10.48
C ASP A 51 8.47 -8.98 -9.10
N PHE A 52 9.28 -8.06 -8.56
CA PHE A 52 8.94 -7.34 -7.34
C PHE A 52 7.75 -6.39 -7.55
N PRO A 53 6.81 -6.34 -6.60
CA PRO A 53 5.68 -5.42 -6.68
C PRO A 53 6.14 -3.97 -6.68
N PRO A 54 5.37 -3.07 -7.34
CA PRO A 54 5.69 -1.66 -7.39
C PRO A 54 5.73 -1.09 -5.97
N LYS A 55 6.72 -0.22 -5.73
CA LYS A 55 6.89 0.39 -4.41
C LYS A 55 5.61 1.19 -4.07
N PRO A 56 4.99 0.97 -2.91
CA PRO A 56 3.76 1.66 -2.56
C PRO A 56 3.93 3.18 -2.63
N SER A 57 3.21 3.87 -3.52
CA SER A 57 3.13 5.32 -3.49
C SER A 57 2.01 5.72 -2.53
N MET A 58 2.40 6.25 -1.37
CA MET A 58 1.44 6.84 -0.45
C MET A 58 1.04 8.20 -1.02
N HIS A 59 0.01 8.23 -1.89
CA HIS A 59 -0.72 9.46 -2.14
C HIS A 59 -1.57 9.75 -0.91
N ILE A 60 -0.93 10.27 0.14
CA ILE A 60 -1.66 10.94 1.22
C ILE A 60 -2.28 12.16 0.55
N SER A 61 -3.55 12.05 0.17
CA SER A 61 -4.34 13.23 -0.17
C SER A 61 -4.26 14.12 1.05
N THR A 62 -3.60 15.26 0.91
CA THR A 62 -3.45 16.32 1.90
C THR A 62 -4.84 16.87 2.26
N GLY A 63 -5.60 16.12 3.05
CA GLY A 63 -6.89 16.50 3.61
C GLY A 63 -6.76 17.19 4.96
N LEU A 64 -5.54 17.34 5.48
CA LEU A 64 -5.23 18.16 6.65
C LEU A 64 -4.63 19.49 6.18
N THR A 65 -5.41 20.26 5.42
CA THR A 65 -5.11 21.69 5.24
C THR A 65 -5.36 22.38 6.57
N LEU A 66 -4.24 22.64 7.25
CA LEU A 66 -3.91 23.85 8.01
C LEU A 66 -5.06 24.87 8.16
N GLU A 67 -5.60 24.97 9.38
CA GLU A 67 -6.11 26.24 9.89
C GLU A 67 -5.50 26.41 11.30
N SER A 68 -4.24 26.85 11.31
CA SER A 68 -3.58 27.38 12.50
C SER A 68 -2.58 28.42 12.03
N SER A 69 -3.06 29.61 11.73
CA SER A 69 -2.23 30.82 11.80
C SER A 69 -3.09 32.05 12.05
N SER A 70 -2.77 32.70 13.17
CA SER A 70 -3.42 33.81 13.85
C SER A 70 -3.73 35.05 13.00
N LEU A 71 -4.76 35.80 13.42
CA LEU A 71 -5.13 37.16 12.99
C LEU A 71 -3.95 38.16 13.02
N PRO A 72 -4.04 39.24 12.22
CA PRO A 72 -4.13 40.55 12.85
C PRO A 72 -5.12 41.55 12.19
N ASN A 73 -5.97 42.10 13.05
CA ASN A 73 -6.37 43.51 13.28
C ASN A 73 -6.50 44.55 12.13
N GLY A 74 -7.60 45.35 12.22
CA GLY A 74 -7.78 46.68 11.62
C GLY A 74 -9.16 46.84 10.95
N GLU A 75 -10.21 47.22 11.68
CA GLU A 75 -10.73 48.59 11.90
C GLU A 75 -11.86 49.02 10.94
N GLU A 76 -13.05 49.15 11.54
CA GLU A 76 -14.15 50.13 11.35
C GLU A 76 -14.56 50.61 9.93
N ALA A 77 -15.83 50.35 9.56
CA ALA A 77 -16.80 51.39 9.16
C ALA A 77 -18.22 50.83 8.92
N SER A 78 -19.14 51.39 9.68
CA SER A 78 -20.61 51.47 9.61
C SER A 78 -21.38 51.24 8.28
N LYS A 79 -22.62 50.72 8.48
CA LYS A 79 -23.93 51.06 7.86
C LYS A 79 -24.59 50.14 6.79
N GLN A 80 -25.78 49.66 7.20
CA GLN A 80 -27.12 49.73 6.56
C GLN A 80 -27.66 48.53 5.76
N ASN A 81 -28.90 48.14 6.14
CA ASN A 81 -30.00 47.45 5.40
C ASN A 81 -29.78 45.97 5.01
N SER A 82 -30.74 45.05 5.17
CA SER A 82 -32.20 45.08 4.97
C SER A 82 -32.99 44.32 6.03
#